data_AF-A0A8R2H5K6-F1
#
_entry.id   AF-A0A8R2H5K6-F1
#
_cell.length_a   1.000
_cell.length_b   1.000
_cell.length_c   1.000
_cell.angle_alpha   90.00
_cell.angle_beta   90.00
_cell.angle_gamma   90.00
#
_symmetry.space_group_name_H-M   'P 1'
#
loop_
_entity.id
_entity.type
_entity.pdbx_description
1 polymer ?
#
loop_
_entity_poly.entity_id
_entity_poly.type
_entity_poly.pdbx_seq_one_letter_code
_entity_poly.pdbx_strand_id
1 'polypeptide(L)'
;MTWSVTWFIMFHHHPSDDPGVRPSELERLTTSVHPKEKLPVPWAKIVTSLPVWSVMLANFGSTVFYVVLIMYMPVYLKYTMKVDIANNGFLSTLPPLGQIAVMFTAGRCASLAQAKDWMNVSAIRKVKLEYLRSIKHPSHAIRFCRTATVRMPGYDQIENKTPFIRHGVESKCIGLSKEIVFSCIGMAVPAILLTVATAIPNSYIFYSFLVVSYSLSGSVFSGFRVSQMEMAPNFVAVITALGDIFGSLAMNLTHIAFIVTIGDSSDQMAWDKICWYLSGILVMCLVPFVLFGNSKIQSWNTPKKPEINEPIAI
;
A
#
# COMPACT_ATOMS: atom_id res chain seq x y z
N MET A 1 -18.65 -18.98 -18.82
CA MET A 1 -20.13 -19.00 -18.70
C MET A 1 -20.59 -19.52 -17.34
N THR A 2 -20.07 -20.65 -16.85
CA THR A 2 -20.43 -21.21 -15.52
C THR A 2 -20.21 -20.23 -14.35
N TRP A 3 -19.10 -19.48 -14.36
CA TRP A 3 -18.84 -18.43 -13.36
C TRP A 3 -19.92 -17.35 -13.34
N SER A 4 -20.34 -16.86 -14.50
CA SER A 4 -21.37 -15.81 -14.62
C SER A 4 -22.73 -16.29 -14.12
N VAL A 5 -23.13 -17.53 -14.47
CA VAL A 5 -24.38 -18.12 -13.97
C VAL A 5 -24.35 -18.28 -12.45
N THR A 6 -23.23 -18.77 -11.92
CA THR A 6 -23.04 -18.91 -10.46
C THR A 6 -23.10 -17.54 -9.77
N TRP A 7 -22.51 -16.51 -10.38
CA TRP A 7 -22.53 -15.15 -9.85
C TRP A 7 -23.95 -14.62 -9.71
N PHE A 8 -24.79 -14.76 -10.74
CA PHE A 8 -26.18 -14.29 -10.70
C PHE A 8 -27.06 -15.02 -9.68
N ILE A 9 -26.74 -16.28 -9.37
CA ILE A 9 -27.47 -17.06 -8.37
C ILE A 9 -27.02 -16.69 -6.93
N MET A 10 -25.74 -16.39 -6.74
CA MET A 10 -25.16 -16.21 -5.40
C MET A 10 -25.09 -14.75 -4.92
N PHE A 11 -24.94 -13.77 -5.81
CA PHE A 11 -24.67 -12.38 -5.41
C PHE A 11 -25.93 -11.51 -5.41
N HIS A 12 -26.25 -10.98 -4.23
CA HIS A 12 -27.35 -10.03 -4.00
C HIS A 12 -26.80 -8.63 -3.67
N HIS A 13 -27.51 -7.57 -4.07
CA HIS A 13 -27.03 -6.19 -3.94
C HIS A 13 -27.19 -5.61 -2.53
N HIS A 14 -28.28 -5.94 -1.84
CA HIS A 14 -28.49 -5.57 -0.45
C HIS A 14 -28.48 -6.81 0.45
N PRO A 15 -27.94 -6.71 1.67
CA PRO A 15 -27.94 -7.82 2.64
C PRO A 15 -29.36 -8.23 3.07
N SER A 16 -30.38 -7.40 2.84
CA SER A 16 -31.79 -7.73 3.05
C SER A 16 -32.36 -8.70 2.03
N ASP A 17 -31.77 -8.76 0.84
CA ASP A 17 -32.29 -9.51 -0.30
C ASP A 17 -31.71 -10.92 -0.35
N ASP A 18 -30.71 -11.20 0.50
CA ASP A 18 -30.03 -12.49 0.56
C ASP A 18 -30.83 -13.46 1.44
N PRO A 19 -31.30 -14.60 0.88
CA PRO A 19 -32.07 -15.59 1.62
C PRO A 19 -31.27 -16.30 2.73
N GLY A 20 -29.94 -16.18 2.75
CA GLY A 20 -29.07 -16.79 3.75
C GLY A 20 -28.76 -15.93 4.98
N VAL A 21 -29.17 -14.65 5.01
CA VAL A 21 -28.77 -13.71 6.07
C VAL A 21 -29.64 -13.87 7.32
N ARG A 22 -28.99 -14.14 8.45
CA ARG A 22 -29.66 -14.24 9.75
C ARG A 22 -30.14 -12.86 10.24
N PRO A 23 -31.29 -12.76 10.93
CA PRO A 23 -31.79 -11.47 11.41
C PRO A 23 -30.81 -10.71 12.33
N SER A 24 -30.09 -11.42 13.21
CA SER A 24 -29.06 -10.82 14.09
C SER A 24 -27.83 -10.31 13.32
N GLU A 25 -27.52 -10.94 12.18
CA GLU A 25 -26.42 -10.53 11.32
C GLU A 25 -26.82 -9.32 10.47
N LEU A 26 -28.07 -9.30 9.99
CA LEU A 26 -28.65 -8.14 9.31
C LEU A 26 -28.61 -6.90 10.19
N GLU A 27 -29.05 -7.00 11.45
CA GLU A 27 -28.99 -5.88 12.41
C GLU A 27 -27.55 -5.36 12.57
N ARG A 28 -26.58 -6.26 12.78
CA ARG A 28 -25.16 -5.89 12.91
C ARG A 28 -24.62 -5.18 11.65
N LEU A 29 -25.00 -5.65 10.46
CA LEU A 29 -24.57 -5.05 9.19
C LEU A 29 -25.22 -3.67 8.98
N THR A 30 -26.51 -3.52 9.29
CA THR A 30 -27.22 -2.25 9.15
C THR A 30 -26.74 -1.20 10.15
N THR A 31 -26.38 -1.61 11.38
CA THR A 31 -25.82 -0.69 12.39
C THR A 31 -24.37 -0.30 12.10
N SER A 32 -23.56 -1.21 11.55
CA SER A 32 -22.13 -0.96 11.30
C SER A 32 -21.83 -0.24 9.98
N VAL A 33 -22.73 -0.34 8.98
CA VAL A 33 -22.52 0.28 7.67
C VAL A 33 -23.21 1.64 7.62
N HIS A 34 -22.42 2.71 7.64
CA HIS A 34 -22.93 4.03 7.26
C HIS A 34 -23.40 4.00 5.80
N PRO A 35 -24.64 4.47 5.50
CA PRO A 35 -25.13 4.51 4.13
C PRO A 35 -24.16 5.28 3.25
N LYS A 36 -23.70 4.68 2.15
CA LYS A 36 -22.90 5.40 1.15
C LYS A 36 -23.78 6.49 0.55
N GLU A 37 -23.49 7.74 0.89
CA GLU A 37 -24.21 8.88 0.33
C GLU A 37 -23.81 9.04 -1.14
N LYS A 38 -24.80 9.14 -2.03
CA LYS A 38 -24.59 9.46 -3.45
C LYS A 38 -24.23 10.93 -3.57
N LEU A 39 -22.96 11.25 -3.32
CA LEU A 39 -22.44 12.61 -3.36
C LEU A 39 -21.84 12.91 -4.75
N PRO A 40 -21.97 14.15 -5.27
CA PRO A 40 -21.24 14.56 -6.45
C PRO A 40 -19.74 14.48 -6.18
N VAL A 41 -18.98 13.94 -7.15
CA VAL A 41 -17.55 13.68 -6.98
C VAL A 41 -16.77 15.00 -6.89
N PRO A 42 -16.05 15.28 -5.80
CA PRO A 42 -15.29 16.51 -5.64
C PRO A 42 -13.92 16.42 -6.36
N TRP A 43 -13.94 16.38 -7.69
CA TRP A 43 -12.76 16.17 -8.55
C TRP A 43 -11.54 17.02 -8.17
N ALA A 44 -11.73 18.33 -8.01
CA ALA A 44 -10.66 19.25 -7.66
C ALA A 44 -10.00 18.90 -6.31
N LYS A 45 -10.78 18.48 -5.32
CA LYS A 45 -10.27 18.13 -3.97
C LYS A 45 -9.56 16.78 -3.95
N ILE A 46 -10.01 15.84 -4.78
CA ILE A 46 -9.36 14.53 -4.94
C ILE A 46 -7.99 14.71 -5.61
N VAL A 47 -7.94 15.43 -6.73
CA VAL A 47 -6.72 15.64 -7.51
C VAL A 47 -5.73 16.57 -6.80
N THR A 48 -6.16 17.43 -5.88
CA THR A 48 -5.24 18.27 -5.08
C THR A 48 -4.78 17.63 -3.76
N SER A 49 -5.29 16.44 -3.43
CA SER A 49 -4.98 15.77 -2.16
C SER A 49 -3.64 15.02 -2.22
N LEU A 50 -2.69 15.42 -1.36
CA LEU A 50 -1.37 14.77 -1.26
C LEU A 50 -1.44 13.27 -0.87
N PRO A 51 -2.30 12.84 0.09
CA PRO A 51 -2.49 11.42 0.38
C PRO A 51 -2.93 10.61 -0.84
N VAL A 52 -3.83 11.15 -1.67
CA VAL A 52 -4.29 10.48 -2.91
C VAL A 52 -3.12 10.26 -3.86
N TRP A 53 -2.31 11.29 -4.14
CA TRP A 53 -1.12 11.16 -4.99
C TRP A 53 -0.11 10.17 -4.44
N SER A 54 0.10 10.15 -3.12
CA SER A 54 1.04 9.23 -2.48
C SER A 54 0.65 7.77 -2.71
N VAL A 55 -0.64 7.47 -2.67
CA VAL A 55 -1.20 6.14 -2.92
C VAL A 55 -1.15 5.80 -4.42
N MET A 56 -1.44 6.75 -5.30
CA MET A 56 -1.37 6.55 -6.75
C MET A 56 0.05 6.24 -7.22
N LEU A 57 1.06 6.94 -6.67
CA LEU A 57 2.47 6.65 -6.94
C LEU A 57 2.89 5.28 -6.41
N ALA A 58 2.43 4.89 -5.22
CA ALA A 58 2.68 3.54 -4.71
C ALA A 58 2.07 2.45 -5.61
N ASN A 59 0.84 2.67 -6.11
CA ASN A 59 0.21 1.78 -7.09
C ASN A 59 1.00 1.70 -8.39
N PHE A 60 1.50 2.83 -8.89
CA PHE A 60 2.35 2.91 -10.07
C PHE A 60 3.61 2.04 -9.93
N GLY A 61 4.42 2.27 -8.90
CA GLY A 61 5.66 1.52 -8.69
C GLY A 61 5.42 0.02 -8.49
N SER A 62 4.36 -0.33 -7.75
CA SER A 62 3.97 -1.72 -7.53
C SER A 62 3.51 -2.41 -8.82
N THR A 63 2.79 -1.68 -9.69
CA THR A 63 2.32 -2.20 -10.98
C THR A 63 3.49 -2.43 -11.94
N VAL A 64 4.43 -1.49 -12.04
CA VAL A 64 5.66 -1.66 -12.85
C VAL A 64 6.41 -2.91 -12.41
N PHE A 65 6.69 -3.04 -11.11
CA PHE A 65 7.39 -4.20 -10.57
C PHE A 65 6.66 -5.52 -10.86
N TYR A 66 5.33 -5.53 -10.64
CA TYR A 66 4.51 -6.70 -10.91
C TYR A 66 4.58 -7.14 -12.38
N VAL A 67 4.43 -6.19 -13.31
CA VAL A 67 4.41 -6.48 -14.74
C VAL A 67 5.76 -6.94 -15.26
N VAL A 68 6.86 -6.30 -14.85
CA VAL A 68 8.18 -6.69 -15.33
C VAL A 68 8.45 -8.15 -14.96
N LEU A 69 8.22 -8.51 -13.71
CA LEU A 69 8.53 -9.86 -13.26
C LEU A 69 7.54 -10.87 -13.87
N ILE A 70 6.23 -10.64 -13.89
CA ILE A 70 5.31 -11.67 -14.42
C ILE A 70 5.48 -11.91 -15.93
N MET A 71 5.64 -10.84 -16.72
CA MET A 71 5.66 -10.98 -18.18
C MET A 71 7.03 -11.38 -18.71
N TYR A 72 8.10 -10.97 -18.03
CA TYR A 72 9.44 -11.19 -18.54
C TYR A 72 10.26 -12.22 -17.77
N MET A 73 9.79 -12.72 -16.62
CA MET A 73 10.38 -13.92 -16.01
C MET A 73 10.54 -15.10 -16.98
N PRO A 74 9.54 -15.43 -17.82
CA PRO A 74 9.70 -16.52 -18.78
C PRO A 74 10.79 -16.27 -19.81
N VAL A 75 11.05 -14.99 -20.14
CA VAL A 75 12.11 -14.56 -21.06
C VAL A 75 13.48 -14.78 -20.41
N TYR A 76 13.66 -14.40 -19.15
CA TYR A 76 14.89 -14.68 -18.38
C TYR A 76 15.21 -16.18 -18.33
N LEU A 77 14.20 -16.98 -17.99
CA LEU A 77 14.34 -18.44 -17.86
C LEU A 77 14.72 -19.10 -19.19
N LYS A 78 14.13 -18.64 -20.29
CA LYS A 78 14.39 -19.17 -21.63
C LYS A 78 15.76 -18.74 -22.18
N TYR A 79 16.08 -17.45 -22.16
CA TYR A 79 17.25 -16.92 -22.87
C TYR A 79 18.53 -16.93 -22.03
N THR A 80 18.44 -16.67 -20.72
CA THR A 80 19.62 -16.61 -19.84
C THR A 80 19.87 -17.93 -19.14
N MET A 81 18.85 -18.52 -18.49
CA MET A 81 19.01 -19.80 -17.79
C MET A 81 18.94 -21.02 -18.72
N LYS A 82 18.54 -20.83 -20.00
CA LYS A 82 18.42 -21.88 -21.01
C LYS A 82 17.54 -23.06 -20.56
N VAL A 83 16.52 -22.78 -19.76
CA VAL A 83 15.56 -23.79 -19.30
C VAL A 83 14.62 -24.16 -20.44
N ASP A 84 14.36 -25.45 -20.58
CA ASP A 84 13.38 -25.97 -21.55
C ASP A 84 11.98 -25.38 -21.34
N ILE A 85 11.22 -25.23 -22.41
CA ILE A 85 9.92 -24.54 -22.44
C ILE A 85 8.91 -25.24 -21.51
N ALA A 86 8.98 -26.58 -21.38
CA ALA A 86 8.11 -27.33 -20.48
C ALA A 86 8.34 -26.97 -18.99
N ASN A 87 9.60 -26.89 -18.57
CA ASN A 87 9.96 -26.52 -17.19
C ASN A 87 9.85 -25.00 -16.95
N ASN A 88 9.98 -24.18 -18.00
CA ASN A 88 9.77 -22.74 -17.93
C ASN A 88 8.34 -22.38 -17.50
N GLY A 89 7.34 -23.11 -18.00
CA GLY A 89 5.95 -22.94 -17.56
C GLY A 89 5.79 -23.15 -16.05
N PHE A 90 6.43 -24.19 -15.50
CA PHE A 90 6.39 -24.45 -14.06
C PHE A 90 7.14 -23.37 -13.25
N LEU A 91 8.40 -23.08 -13.60
CA LEU A 91 9.22 -22.11 -12.87
C LEU A 91 8.62 -20.70 -12.93
N SER A 92 8.10 -20.25 -14.08
CA SER A 92 7.49 -18.92 -14.18
C SER A 92 6.23 -18.72 -13.33
N THR A 93 5.57 -19.80 -12.87
CA THR A 93 4.43 -19.73 -11.95
C THR A 93 4.82 -19.63 -10.48
N LEU A 94 6.07 -19.94 -10.11
CA LEU A 94 6.53 -19.87 -8.72
C LEU A 94 6.40 -18.48 -8.10
N PRO A 95 6.81 -17.37 -8.75
CA PRO A 95 6.62 -16.04 -8.17
C PRO A 95 5.13 -15.69 -7.90
N PRO A 96 4.19 -15.82 -8.87
CA PRO A 96 2.76 -15.61 -8.61
C PRO A 96 2.19 -16.47 -7.48
N LEU A 97 2.56 -17.75 -7.40
CA LEU A 97 2.11 -18.62 -6.32
C LEU A 97 2.62 -18.17 -4.95
N GLY A 98 3.91 -17.80 -4.87
CA GLY A 98 4.49 -17.26 -3.65
C GLY A 98 3.85 -15.93 -3.23
N GLN A 99 3.52 -15.07 -4.20
CA GLN A 99 2.82 -13.81 -3.94
C GLN A 99 1.42 -14.05 -3.33
N ILE A 100 0.66 -15.01 -3.86
CA ILE A 100 -0.65 -15.38 -3.32
C ILE A 100 -0.51 -15.86 -1.87
N ALA A 101 0.47 -16.73 -1.58
CA ALA A 101 0.71 -17.22 -0.23
C ALA A 101 1.05 -16.07 0.75
N VAL A 102 1.91 -15.14 0.35
CA VAL A 102 2.25 -13.95 1.15
C VAL A 102 1.04 -13.04 1.32
N MET A 103 0.20 -12.87 0.31
CA MET A 103 -0.98 -12.01 0.40
C MET A 103 -1.96 -12.50 1.46
N PHE A 104 -2.20 -13.81 1.55
CA PHE A 104 -3.05 -14.40 2.59
C PHE A 104 -2.43 -14.26 3.99
N THR A 105 -1.13 -14.52 4.13
CA THR A 105 -0.46 -14.41 5.44
C THR A 105 -0.36 -12.96 5.89
N ALA A 106 0.01 -12.03 5.02
CA ALA A 106 0.06 -10.60 5.30
C ALA A 106 -1.32 -10.05 5.68
N GLY A 107 -2.39 -10.47 5.00
CA GLY A 107 -3.75 -10.09 5.37
C GLY A 107 -4.14 -10.54 6.78
N ARG A 108 -3.82 -11.78 7.16
CA ARG A 108 -4.05 -12.29 8.52
C ARG A 108 -3.19 -11.58 9.56
N CYS A 109 -1.92 -11.34 9.26
CA CYS A 109 -1.00 -10.59 10.11
C CYS A 109 -1.49 -9.16 10.32
N ALA A 110 -1.98 -8.50 9.27
CA ALA A 110 -2.59 -7.18 9.37
C ALA A 110 -3.77 -7.21 10.35
N SER A 111 -4.76 -8.09 10.14
CA SER A 111 -5.93 -8.21 11.03
C SER A 111 -5.55 -8.48 12.51
N LEU A 112 -4.58 -9.36 12.76
CA LEU A 112 -4.10 -9.65 14.11
C LEU A 112 -3.37 -8.45 14.73
N ALA A 113 -2.56 -7.76 13.95
CA ALA A 113 -1.88 -6.54 14.38
C ALA A 113 -2.88 -5.42 14.70
N GLN A 114 -4.01 -5.37 13.97
CA GLN A 114 -5.11 -4.46 14.30
C GLN A 114 -5.79 -4.80 15.62
N ALA A 115 -5.98 -6.09 15.93
CA ALA A 115 -6.69 -6.55 17.12
C ALA A 115 -5.88 -6.47 18.42
N LYS A 116 -4.54 -6.57 18.33
CA LYS A 116 -3.64 -6.63 19.50
C LYS A 116 -2.87 -5.33 19.79
N ASP A 117 -3.16 -4.24 19.06
CA ASP A 117 -2.43 -2.96 19.08
C ASP A 117 -0.90 -3.11 19.05
N TRP A 118 -0.43 -4.17 18.38
CA TRP A 118 0.92 -4.70 18.59
C TRP A 118 2.01 -3.87 17.88
N MET A 119 1.61 -2.97 16.99
CA MET A 119 2.53 -2.26 16.11
C MET A 119 2.90 -0.88 16.65
N ASN A 120 4.14 -0.79 17.12
CA ASN A 120 4.74 0.46 17.60
C ASN A 120 5.01 1.40 16.39
N VAL A 121 4.02 2.21 16.03
CA VAL A 121 4.05 3.19 14.91
C VAL A 121 5.12 4.30 15.10
N SER A 122 5.78 4.30 16.25
CA SER A 122 6.76 5.30 16.68
C SER A 122 7.95 5.47 15.73
N ALA A 123 8.43 4.41 15.06
CA ALA A 123 9.60 4.49 14.18
C ALA A 123 9.34 5.30 12.90
N ILE A 124 8.25 5.01 12.18
CA ILE A 124 7.93 5.73 10.94
C ILE A 124 7.40 7.15 11.25
N ARG A 125 6.71 7.34 12.38
CA ARG A 125 6.36 8.69 12.86
C ARG A 125 7.61 9.54 13.07
N LYS A 126 8.69 9.00 13.64
CA LYS A 126 9.96 9.70 13.79
C LYS A 126 10.57 10.08 12.43
N VAL A 127 10.61 9.17 11.46
CA VAL A 127 11.14 9.46 10.11
C VAL A 127 10.33 10.57 9.43
N LYS A 128 9.00 10.48 9.45
CA LYS A 128 8.10 11.50 8.87
C LYS A 128 8.25 12.86 9.56
N LEU A 129 8.35 12.88 10.89
CA LEU A 129 8.54 14.12 11.65
C LEU A 129 9.93 14.74 11.40
N GLU A 130 10.97 13.92 11.31
CA GLU A 130 12.34 14.40 11.07
C GLU A 130 12.50 14.99 9.67
N TYR A 131 11.92 14.32 8.67
CA TYR A 131 11.89 14.86 7.30
C TYR A 131 11.10 16.17 7.21
N LEU A 132 9.93 16.26 7.84
CA LEU A 132 9.14 17.50 7.86
C LEU A 132 9.85 18.64 8.61
N ARG A 133 10.65 18.32 9.63
CA ARG A 133 11.53 19.31 10.30
C ARG A 133 12.65 19.77 9.38
N SER A 134 13.27 18.86 8.63
CA SER A 134 14.31 19.16 7.64
C SER A 134 13.82 20.12 6.55
N ILE A 135 12.59 19.94 6.04
CA ILE A 135 11.98 20.86 5.06
C ILE A 135 11.69 22.24 5.66
N LYS A 136 11.23 22.31 6.91
CA LYS A 136 10.89 23.60 7.55
C LYS A 136 12.11 24.40 8.02
N HIS A 137 13.22 23.75 8.36
CA HIS A 137 14.42 24.41 8.89
C HIS A 137 15.71 23.77 8.35
N PRO A 138 16.23 24.22 7.18
CA PRO A 138 17.41 23.62 6.55
C PRO A 138 18.74 23.82 7.30
N SER A 139 18.81 24.73 8.29
CA SER A 139 20.05 25.15 8.96
C SER A 139 20.48 24.30 10.18
N HIS A 140 19.70 23.32 10.62
CA HIS A 140 19.97 22.56 11.86
C HIS A 140 20.35 21.07 11.67
N ALA A 141 20.38 20.59 10.43
CA ALA A 141 20.62 19.17 10.10
C ALA A 141 21.98 18.63 10.61
N ILE A 142 22.97 19.49 10.83
CA ILE A 142 24.34 19.08 11.19
C ILE A 142 24.51 18.86 12.71
N ARG A 143 23.62 19.41 13.57
CA ARG A 143 23.87 19.46 15.02
C ARG A 143 23.41 18.23 15.81
N PHE A 144 22.66 17.31 15.20
CA PHE A 144 21.98 16.23 15.93
C PHE A 144 22.65 14.84 15.82
N CYS A 145 23.69 14.66 14.99
CA CYS A 145 24.49 13.43 15.01
C CYS A 145 25.24 13.20 16.35
N ARG A 146 25.19 14.15 17.31
CA ARG A 146 25.86 14.06 18.61
C ARG A 146 24.96 13.77 19.82
N THR A 147 23.64 13.70 19.66
CA THR A 147 22.71 13.60 20.83
C THR A 147 21.63 12.54 20.66
N ALA A 148 21.92 11.45 19.95
CA ALA A 148 21.02 10.30 19.83
C ALA A 148 21.25 9.25 20.94
N THR A 149 21.28 9.67 22.21
CA THR A 149 21.17 8.75 23.37
C THR A 149 20.71 9.50 24.62
N VAL A 150 19.51 10.06 24.61
CA VAL A 150 18.86 10.49 25.86
C VAL A 150 17.43 9.95 25.93
N ARG A 151 17.28 8.97 26.83
CA ARG A 151 16.03 8.46 27.39
C ARG A 151 15.28 9.64 28.01
N MET A 152 14.07 9.96 27.56
CA MET A 152 13.26 11.05 28.13
C MET A 152 12.70 10.61 29.49
N PRO A 153 13.00 11.31 30.61
CA PRO A 153 12.29 11.12 31.87
C PRO A 153 11.12 12.13 31.97
N GLY A 154 9.93 11.67 32.38
CA GLY A 154 8.81 12.55 32.72
C GLY A 154 7.47 12.32 32.01
N TYR A 155 7.19 11.11 31.51
CA TYR A 155 5.86 10.78 30.96
C TYR A 155 4.83 10.40 32.06
N ASP A 156 5.30 9.90 33.20
CA ASP A 156 4.43 9.28 34.23
C ASP A 156 3.68 10.29 35.13
N GLN A 157 3.92 11.60 35.02
CA GLN A 157 3.33 12.60 35.92
C GLN A 157 2.05 13.27 35.37
N ILE A 158 1.66 13.01 34.12
CA ILE A 158 0.48 13.64 33.49
C ILE A 158 -0.76 12.75 33.59
N GLU A 159 -0.61 11.46 33.89
CA GLU A 159 -1.72 10.49 33.90
C GLU A 159 -2.65 10.59 35.14
N ASN A 160 -2.19 11.25 36.22
CA ASN A 160 -2.88 11.20 37.53
C ASN A 160 -3.67 12.46 37.94
N LYS A 161 -3.94 13.42 37.05
CA LYS A 161 -4.69 14.65 37.41
C LYS A 161 -5.72 15.09 36.37
N THR A 162 -6.76 14.30 36.10
CA THR A 162 -8.09 14.83 35.70
C THR A 162 -9.13 13.71 35.61
N PRO A 163 -10.17 13.68 36.48
CA PRO A 163 -11.35 12.86 36.27
C PRO A 163 -12.34 13.63 35.37
N PHE A 164 -13.04 12.91 34.49
CA PHE A 164 -14.18 13.39 33.69
C PHE A 164 -13.90 14.49 32.63
N ILE A 165 -13.72 14.08 31.36
CA ILE A 165 -14.68 14.25 30.23
C ILE A 165 -14.20 13.31 29.12
N ARG A 166 -14.97 12.26 28.84
CA ARG A 166 -14.61 11.17 27.90
C ARG A 166 -15.20 11.36 26.49
N HIS A 167 -15.68 12.55 26.14
CA HIS A 167 -16.28 12.84 24.83
C HIS A 167 -15.75 14.17 24.29
N GLY A 168 -15.27 14.17 23.04
CA GLY A 168 -15.28 15.39 22.21
C GLY A 168 -13.95 16.04 21.86
N VAL A 169 -12.80 15.53 22.30
CA VAL A 169 -11.50 16.06 21.83
C VAL A 169 -10.52 14.90 21.61
N GLU A 170 -10.76 14.12 20.56
CA GLU A 170 -9.67 13.32 19.99
C GLU A 170 -8.62 14.29 19.46
N SER A 171 -7.58 14.45 20.28
CA SER A 171 -6.34 15.11 19.96
C SER A 171 -5.92 14.86 18.52
N LYS A 172 -5.51 15.94 17.87
CA LYS A 172 -4.98 16.09 16.50
C LYS A 172 -3.65 15.34 16.30
N CYS A 173 -3.55 14.09 16.77
CA CYS A 173 -2.38 13.24 16.62
C CYS A 173 -2.36 12.66 15.21
N ILE A 174 -1.29 12.99 14.48
CA ILE A 174 -0.97 12.54 13.12
C ILE A 174 -0.77 11.01 13.17
N GLY A 175 -1.85 10.27 12.98
CA GLY A 175 -1.87 8.81 12.98
C GLY A 175 -1.40 8.28 11.64
N LEU A 176 -0.11 8.00 11.51
CA LEU A 176 0.35 7.03 10.53
C LEU A 176 -0.27 5.67 10.91
N SER A 177 -0.86 4.97 9.95
CA SER A 177 -1.64 3.77 10.22
C SER A 177 -0.81 2.50 10.00
N LYS A 178 -1.23 1.41 10.64
CA LYS A 178 -0.58 0.09 10.57
C LYS A 178 -0.54 -0.48 9.14
N GLU A 179 -1.47 -0.09 8.30
CA GLU A 179 -1.60 -0.44 6.88
C GLU A 179 -0.42 0.12 6.04
N ILE A 180 0.09 1.30 6.42
CA ILE A 180 1.23 1.93 5.74
C ILE A 180 2.50 1.09 5.96
N VAL A 181 2.65 0.45 7.13
CA VAL A 181 3.83 -0.36 7.46
C VAL A 181 3.95 -1.59 6.56
N PHE A 182 2.85 -2.34 6.37
CA PHE A 182 2.85 -3.52 5.49
C PHE A 182 3.13 -3.17 4.03
N SER A 183 2.69 -1.98 3.58
CA SER A 183 3.02 -1.45 2.25
C SER A 183 4.51 -1.09 2.14
N CYS A 184 5.09 -0.50 3.20
CA CYS A 184 6.51 -0.15 3.22
C CYS A 184 7.38 -1.41 3.13
N ILE A 185 7.04 -2.46 3.90
CA ILE A 185 7.74 -3.74 3.85
C ILE A 185 7.65 -4.32 2.43
N GLY A 186 6.47 -4.31 1.83
CA GLY A 186 6.23 -4.88 0.51
C GLY A 186 6.84 -4.10 -0.66
N MET A 187 7.40 -2.91 -0.43
CA MET A 187 8.14 -2.15 -1.45
C MET A 187 9.64 -2.05 -1.13
N ALA A 188 10.00 -1.83 0.14
CA ALA A 188 11.39 -1.69 0.56
C ALA A 188 12.15 -3.02 0.51
N VAL A 189 11.54 -4.11 0.98
CA VAL A 189 12.22 -5.42 1.00
C VAL A 189 12.47 -5.93 -0.41
N PRO A 190 11.50 -5.88 -1.35
CA PRO A 190 11.77 -6.23 -2.74
C PRO A 190 12.87 -5.38 -3.37
N ALA A 191 12.90 -4.06 -3.13
CA ALA A 191 13.95 -3.19 -3.65
C ALA A 191 15.35 -3.60 -3.19
N ILE A 192 15.52 -3.89 -1.89
CA ILE A 192 16.80 -4.36 -1.33
C ILE A 192 17.18 -5.72 -1.93
N LEU A 193 16.23 -6.66 -2.02
CA LEU A 193 16.49 -7.99 -2.56
C LEU A 193 16.88 -7.96 -4.04
N LEU A 194 16.26 -7.08 -4.84
CA LEU A 194 16.65 -6.87 -6.23
C LEU A 194 18.08 -6.35 -6.33
N THR A 195 18.46 -5.37 -5.52
CA THR A 195 19.82 -4.83 -5.51
C THR A 195 20.84 -5.90 -5.09
N VAL A 196 20.54 -6.68 -4.05
CA VAL A 196 21.41 -7.78 -3.61
C VAL A 196 21.53 -8.86 -4.69
N ALA A 197 20.45 -9.17 -5.40
CA ALA A 197 20.48 -10.15 -6.49
C ALA A 197 21.51 -9.78 -7.57
N THR A 198 21.64 -8.48 -7.91
CA THR A 198 22.60 -8.04 -8.95
C THR A 198 24.07 -8.29 -8.61
N ALA A 199 24.42 -8.50 -7.34
CA ALA A 199 25.78 -8.84 -6.94
C ALA A 199 26.11 -10.33 -7.14
N ILE A 200 25.14 -11.17 -7.48
CA ILE A 200 25.27 -12.62 -7.52
C ILE A 200 25.41 -13.10 -8.98
N PRO A 201 26.56 -13.66 -9.39
CA PRO A 201 26.79 -14.09 -10.77
C PRO A 201 26.08 -15.40 -11.13
N ASN A 202 25.56 -16.15 -10.16
CA ASN A 202 24.86 -17.41 -10.40
C ASN A 202 23.37 -17.18 -10.73
N SER A 203 22.95 -17.53 -11.95
CA SER A 203 21.59 -17.33 -12.45
C SER A 203 20.48 -18.02 -11.65
N TYR A 204 20.75 -19.20 -11.05
CA TYR A 204 19.75 -19.91 -10.24
C TYR A 204 19.50 -19.22 -8.90
N ILE A 205 20.57 -18.72 -8.27
CA ILE A 205 20.47 -17.96 -7.03
C ILE A 205 19.82 -16.61 -7.32
N PHE A 206 20.25 -15.92 -8.38
CA PHE A 206 19.62 -14.67 -8.85
C PHE A 206 18.11 -14.83 -9.03
N TYR A 207 17.68 -15.85 -9.79
CA TYR A 207 16.27 -16.17 -9.98
C TYR A 207 15.54 -16.41 -8.65
N SER A 208 16.14 -17.17 -7.73
CA SER A 208 15.55 -17.44 -6.41
C SER A 208 15.30 -16.15 -5.62
N PHE A 209 16.22 -15.19 -5.67
CA PHE A 209 16.03 -13.86 -5.07
C PHE A 209 14.89 -13.09 -5.73
N LEU A 210 14.75 -13.17 -7.06
CA LEU A 210 13.64 -12.53 -7.77
C LEU A 210 12.29 -13.15 -7.39
N VAL A 211 12.21 -14.48 -7.24
CA VAL A 211 11.01 -15.19 -6.76
C VAL A 211 10.63 -14.72 -5.36
N VAL A 212 11.60 -14.67 -4.43
CA VAL A 212 11.36 -14.24 -3.05
C VAL A 212 10.94 -12.76 -3.00
N SER A 213 11.62 -11.90 -3.75
CA SER A 213 11.31 -10.48 -3.88
C SER A 213 9.87 -10.26 -4.37
N TYR A 214 9.49 -10.93 -5.46
CA TYR A 214 8.14 -10.86 -6.00
C TYR A 214 7.09 -11.40 -5.03
N SER A 215 7.39 -12.50 -4.35
CA SER A 215 6.48 -13.08 -3.36
C SER A 215 6.22 -12.10 -2.21
N LEU A 216 7.26 -11.49 -1.67
CA LEU A 216 7.15 -10.53 -0.56
C LEU A 216 6.39 -9.25 -0.93
N SER A 217 6.38 -8.87 -2.21
CA SER A 217 5.55 -7.75 -2.68
C SER A 217 4.05 -7.96 -2.48
N GLY A 218 3.59 -9.21 -2.26
CA GLY A 218 2.20 -9.53 -1.95
C GLY A 218 1.67 -8.80 -0.71
N SER A 219 2.54 -8.39 0.22
CA SER A 219 2.13 -7.62 1.41
C SER A 219 1.62 -6.22 1.07
N VAL A 220 1.96 -5.67 -0.10
CA VAL A 220 1.51 -4.34 -0.54
C VAL A 220 -0.01 -4.30 -0.66
N PHE A 221 -0.65 -5.38 -1.12
CA PHE A 221 -2.12 -5.49 -1.23
C PHE A 221 -2.83 -5.33 0.10
N SER A 222 -2.22 -5.77 1.21
CA SER A 222 -2.82 -5.65 2.55
C SER A 222 -2.74 -4.24 3.13
N GLY A 223 -1.95 -3.34 2.53
CA GLY A 223 -1.70 -2.01 3.06
C GLY A 223 -2.32 -0.89 2.25
N PHE A 224 -1.83 -0.59 1.04
CA PHE A 224 -2.25 0.61 0.31
C PHE A 224 -3.70 0.52 -0.19
N ARG A 225 -4.19 -0.66 -0.57
CA ARG A 225 -5.60 -0.86 -0.99
C ARG A 225 -6.57 -0.67 0.18
N VAL A 226 -6.19 -1.14 1.36
CA VAL A 226 -6.96 -0.90 2.60
C VAL A 226 -6.94 0.59 2.94
N SER A 227 -5.79 1.24 2.80
CA SER A 227 -5.65 2.69 3.01
C SER A 227 -6.59 3.52 2.10
N GLN A 228 -6.83 3.10 0.85
CA GLN A 228 -7.82 3.76 -0.03
C GLN A 228 -9.25 3.67 0.53
N MET A 229 -9.61 2.52 1.09
CA MET A 229 -10.94 2.31 1.70
C MET A 229 -11.10 3.16 2.97
N GLU A 230 -10.07 3.25 3.80
CA GLU A 230 -10.11 4.05 5.04
C GLU A 230 -10.11 5.56 4.76
N MET A 231 -9.35 6.00 3.75
CA MET A 231 -9.15 7.42 3.44
C MET A 231 -10.43 8.08 2.89
N ALA A 232 -11.17 7.39 2.02
CA ALA A 232 -12.40 7.93 1.44
C ALA A 232 -13.40 6.82 1.05
N PRO A 233 -14.12 6.23 2.02
CA PRO A 233 -15.07 5.14 1.77
C PRO A 233 -16.13 5.42 0.70
N ASN A 234 -16.60 6.68 0.58
CA ASN A 234 -17.63 7.06 -0.38
C ASN A 234 -17.10 7.16 -1.81
N PHE A 235 -15.82 7.49 -1.97
CA PHE A 235 -15.18 7.73 -3.26
C PHE A 235 -14.07 6.72 -3.59
N VAL A 236 -13.96 5.63 -2.84
CA VAL A 236 -12.90 4.63 -3.00
C VAL A 236 -12.84 4.08 -4.42
N ALA A 237 -13.99 3.78 -5.03
CA ALA A 237 -14.05 3.27 -6.41
C ALA A 237 -13.45 4.25 -7.42
N VAL A 238 -13.69 5.55 -7.24
CA VAL A 238 -13.14 6.60 -8.11
C VAL A 238 -11.62 6.69 -7.92
N ILE A 239 -11.13 6.65 -6.69
CA ILE A 239 -9.69 6.71 -6.37
C ILE A 239 -8.96 5.48 -6.91
N THR A 240 -9.54 4.29 -6.74
CA THR A 240 -9.00 3.05 -7.29
C THR A 240 -8.96 3.10 -8.82
N ALA A 241 -10.04 3.53 -9.48
CA ALA A 241 -10.05 3.68 -10.94
C ALA A 241 -8.99 4.67 -11.44
N LEU A 242 -8.84 5.84 -10.78
CA LEU A 242 -7.76 6.77 -11.08
C LEU A 242 -6.39 6.12 -10.89
N GLY A 243 -6.19 5.38 -9.80
CA GLY A 243 -4.95 4.63 -9.55
C GLY A 243 -4.65 3.60 -10.65
N ASP A 244 -5.67 2.89 -11.15
CA ASP A 244 -5.52 1.86 -12.17
C ASP A 244 -5.24 2.45 -13.56
N ILE A 245 -5.71 3.67 -13.86
CA ILE A 245 -5.30 4.40 -15.06
C ILE A 245 -3.80 4.67 -15.03
N PHE A 246 -3.27 5.15 -13.90
CA PHE A 246 -1.84 5.36 -13.72
C PHE A 246 -1.05 4.04 -13.74
N GLY A 247 -1.60 2.98 -13.15
CA GLY A 247 -1.04 1.64 -13.24
C GLY A 247 -0.92 1.17 -14.70
N SER A 248 -1.99 1.32 -15.48
CA SER A 248 -2.03 0.93 -16.90
C SER A 248 -1.04 1.72 -17.76
N LEU A 249 -0.87 3.02 -17.50
CA LEU A 249 0.19 3.83 -18.14
C LEU A 249 1.58 3.27 -17.80
N ALA A 250 1.80 2.91 -16.54
CA ALA A 250 3.04 2.29 -16.08
C ALA A 250 3.33 0.99 -16.84
N MET A 251 2.33 0.13 -17.06
CA MET A 251 2.48 -1.13 -17.80
C MET A 251 2.95 -0.86 -19.23
N ASN A 252 2.32 0.06 -19.95
CA ASN A 252 2.68 0.38 -21.33
C ASN A 252 4.09 0.96 -21.44
N LEU A 253 4.47 1.87 -20.54
CA LEU A 253 5.83 2.43 -20.50
C LEU A 253 6.88 1.36 -20.19
N THR A 254 6.55 0.44 -19.28
CA THR A 254 7.40 -0.69 -18.91
C THR A 254 7.70 -1.58 -20.10
N HIS A 255 6.69 -1.87 -20.93
CA HIS A 255 6.87 -2.69 -22.11
C HIS A 255 7.87 -2.09 -23.11
N ILE A 256 7.72 -0.80 -23.38
CA ILE A 256 8.61 -0.07 -24.29
C ILE A 256 10.03 -0.04 -23.72
N ALA A 257 10.17 0.31 -22.44
CA ALA A 257 11.46 0.39 -21.76
C ALA A 257 12.17 -0.97 -21.76
N PHE A 258 11.44 -2.06 -21.53
CA PHE A 258 12.00 -3.41 -21.50
C PHE A 258 12.53 -3.85 -22.86
N ILE A 259 11.76 -3.62 -23.94
CA ILE A 259 12.19 -3.93 -25.31
C ILE A 259 13.50 -3.21 -25.66
N VAL A 260 13.60 -1.93 -25.28
CA VAL A 260 14.80 -1.11 -25.51
C VAL A 260 15.99 -1.56 -24.65
N THR A 261 15.74 -2.07 -23.44
CA THR A 261 16.80 -2.40 -22.46
C THR A 261 17.39 -3.80 -22.68
N ILE A 262 16.59 -4.79 -23.10
CA ILE A 262 17.06 -6.18 -23.28
C ILE A 262 17.46 -6.52 -24.72
N GLY A 263 16.81 -6.00 -25.76
CA GLY A 263 17.07 -6.49 -27.13
C GLY A 263 17.02 -8.03 -27.24
N ASP A 264 17.82 -8.65 -28.11
CA ASP A 264 18.01 -10.11 -28.17
C ASP A 264 19.12 -10.61 -27.22
N SER A 265 19.49 -9.84 -26.19
CA SER A 265 20.63 -10.19 -25.34
C SER A 265 20.29 -11.33 -24.38
N SER A 266 21.08 -12.39 -24.42
CA SER A 266 21.06 -13.49 -23.44
C SER A 266 21.77 -13.14 -22.12
N ASP A 267 22.28 -11.92 -22.02
CA ASP A 267 23.27 -11.54 -21.02
C ASP A 267 22.65 -11.20 -19.67
N GLN A 268 23.22 -11.76 -18.61
CA GLN A 268 22.84 -11.47 -17.21
C GLN A 268 22.95 -9.96 -16.89
N MET A 269 23.90 -9.26 -17.51
CA MET A 269 24.12 -7.82 -17.28
C MET A 269 22.92 -6.96 -17.68
N ALA A 270 22.11 -7.38 -18.66
CA ALA A 270 20.88 -6.67 -19.02
C ALA A 270 19.83 -6.77 -17.90
N TRP A 271 19.74 -7.95 -17.27
CA TRP A 271 18.85 -8.20 -16.14
C TRP A 271 19.27 -7.49 -14.86
N ASP A 272 20.57 -7.34 -14.64
CA ASP A 272 21.10 -6.56 -13.52
C ASP A 272 20.71 -5.08 -13.63
N LYS A 273 20.80 -4.50 -14.84
CA LYS A 273 20.32 -3.13 -15.09
C LYS A 273 18.83 -2.97 -14.80
N ILE A 274 18.01 -3.93 -15.22
CA ILE A 274 16.56 -3.92 -14.94
C ILE A 274 16.29 -3.97 -13.45
N CYS A 275 17.00 -4.81 -12.70
CA CYS A 275 16.85 -4.87 -11.25
C CYS A 275 17.21 -3.55 -10.57
N TRP A 276 18.24 -2.83 -11.06
CA TRP A 276 18.57 -1.49 -10.60
C TRP A 276 17.47 -0.47 -10.90
N TYR A 277 16.93 -0.46 -12.12
CA TYR A 277 15.82 0.43 -12.47
C TYR A 277 14.57 0.15 -11.63
N LEU A 278 14.21 -1.12 -11.45
CA LEU A 278 13.08 -1.53 -10.62
C LEU A 278 13.26 -1.15 -9.15
N SER A 279 14.44 -1.43 -8.58
CA SER A 279 14.77 -1.03 -7.20
C SER A 279 14.67 0.49 -7.02
N GLY A 280 15.20 1.26 -7.97
CA GLY A 280 15.07 2.72 -8.00
C GLY A 280 13.62 3.19 -8.04
N ILE A 281 12.79 2.63 -8.93
CA ILE A 281 11.36 2.99 -9.04
C ILE A 281 10.60 2.66 -7.74
N LEU A 282 10.86 1.50 -7.14
CA LEU A 282 10.23 1.11 -5.88
C LEU A 282 10.58 2.07 -4.74
N VAL A 283 11.85 2.44 -4.59
CA VAL A 283 12.30 3.40 -3.57
C VAL A 283 11.72 4.80 -3.84
N MET A 284 11.73 5.25 -5.10
CA MET A 284 11.19 6.55 -5.50
C MET A 284 9.68 6.67 -5.23
N CYS A 285 8.93 5.58 -5.42
CA CYS A 285 7.49 5.56 -5.12
C CYS A 285 7.20 5.38 -3.62
N LEU A 286 8.08 4.69 -2.89
CA LEU A 286 7.96 4.48 -1.45
C LEU A 286 8.12 5.79 -0.66
N VAL A 287 9.03 6.67 -1.07
CA VAL A 287 9.31 7.91 -0.33
C VAL A 287 8.07 8.82 -0.20
N PRO A 288 7.35 9.21 -1.27
CA PRO A 288 6.11 9.98 -1.17
C PRO A 288 5.04 9.27 -0.33
N PHE A 289 4.96 7.94 -0.42
CA PHE A 289 3.99 7.14 0.34
C PHE A 289 4.26 7.19 1.85
N VAL A 290 5.52 7.07 2.27
CA VAL A 290 5.90 7.20 3.70
C VAL A 290 5.65 8.62 4.21
N LEU A 291 5.96 9.63 3.39
CA LEU A 291 5.90 11.03 3.79
C LEU A 291 4.48 11.57 3.83
N PHE A 292 3.70 11.32 2.79
CA PHE A 292 2.37 11.91 2.62
C PHE A 292 1.22 10.93 2.85
N GLY A 293 1.52 9.63 2.95
CA GLY A 293 0.54 8.61 3.30
C GLY A 293 -0.16 8.94 4.61
N ASN A 294 -1.49 8.91 4.55
CA ASN A 294 -2.37 9.13 5.68
C ASN A 294 -3.66 8.33 5.46
N SER A 295 -4.04 7.47 6.41
CA SER A 295 -5.26 6.67 6.29
C SER A 295 -6.47 7.30 6.98
N LYS A 296 -6.33 8.51 7.56
CA LYS A 296 -7.48 9.23 8.11
C LYS A 296 -8.47 9.59 7.01
N ILE A 297 -9.76 9.50 7.36
CA ILE A 297 -10.87 9.96 6.52
C ILE A 297 -10.60 11.41 6.09
N GLN A 298 -10.60 11.64 4.79
CA GLN A 298 -10.33 12.97 4.23
C GLN A 298 -11.53 13.88 4.43
N SER A 299 -11.26 15.18 4.60
CA SER A 299 -12.27 16.21 4.87
C SER A 299 -13.33 16.36 3.77
N TRP A 300 -13.04 15.87 2.57
CA TRP A 300 -13.96 15.90 1.42
C TRP A 300 -14.77 14.61 1.25
N ASN A 301 -14.60 13.59 2.11
CA ASN A 301 -15.34 12.33 2.03
C ASN A 301 -16.80 12.45 2.49
N THR A 302 -17.11 13.36 3.43
CA THR A 302 -18.46 13.60 3.95
C THR A 302 -18.86 15.06 3.76
N PRO A 303 -20.15 15.37 3.46
CA PRO A 303 -20.63 16.74 3.45
C PRO A 303 -20.54 17.31 4.88
N LYS A 304 -20.22 18.61 5.00
CA LYS A 304 -20.37 19.30 6.28
C LYS A 304 -21.85 19.33 6.62
N LYS A 305 -22.27 18.78 7.77
CA LYS A 305 -23.61 19.06 8.30
C LYS A 305 -23.73 20.58 8.46
N PRO A 306 -24.84 21.21 8.04
CA PRO A 306 -25.09 22.60 8.39
C PRO A 306 -25.04 22.72 9.92
N GLU A 307 -24.27 23.67 10.44
CA GLU A 307 -24.29 24.01 11.86
C GLU A 307 -25.74 24.37 12.20
N ILE A 308 -26.39 23.51 12.98
CA ILE A 308 -27.67 23.87 13.60
C ILE A 308 -27.27 24.97 14.57
N ASN A 309 -27.51 26.22 14.20
CA ASN A 309 -27.48 27.33 15.15
C ASN A 309 -28.49 26.98 16.24
N GLU A 310 -28.02 26.47 17.38
CA GLU A 310 -28.83 26.39 18.57
C GLU A 310 -29.38 27.80 18.80
N PRO A 311 -30.71 28.00 18.85
CA PRO A 311 -31.25 29.30 19.15
C PRO A 311 -30.72 29.69 20.52
N ILE A 312 -30.06 30.84 20.58
CA ILE A 312 -29.62 31.47 21.82
C ILE A 312 -30.85 31.49 22.74
N ALA A 313 -30.81 30.71 23.82
CA ALA A 313 -31.80 30.81 24.87
C ALA A 313 -31.69 32.23 25.44
N ILE A 314 -32.65 33.08 25.06
CA ILE A 314 -32.84 34.42 25.61
C ILE A 314 -33.41 34.30 27.00
#